data_AF-M0YQD9-F1
#
_entry.id   AF-M0YQD9-F1
#
_cell.length_a   1.000
_cell.length_b   1.000
_cell.length_c   1.000
_cell.angle_alpha   90.00
_cell.angle_beta   90.00
_cell.angle_gamma   90.00
#
_symmetry.space_group_name_H-M   'P 1'
#
loop_
_entity.id
_entity.type
_entity.pdbx_description
1 polymer ?
#
loop_
_entity_poly.entity_id
_entity_poly.type
_entity_poly.pdbx_seq_one_letter_code
_entity_poly.pdbx_strand_id
1 'polypeptide(L)'
;MAMRALYNEIRAMKVREVPAYLKPRLTWANVKKSTDQAVDRYIEKYIETSSPEPIFHICFGGMAFSYLVGLPQERRHLEHLEKHGGH
;
A
#
# COMPACT_ATOMS: atom_id res chain seq x y z
N MET A 1 -10.29 3.94 -14.61
CA MET A 1 -11.45 3.11 -15.01
C MET A 1 -11.22 1.61 -14.80
N ALA A 2 -10.05 1.05 -15.17
CA ALA A 2 -9.76 -0.38 -15.05
C ALA A 2 -9.90 -0.97 -13.62
N MET A 3 -9.46 -0.25 -12.58
CA MET A 3 -9.62 -0.68 -11.18
C MET A 3 -11.08 -0.77 -10.72
N ARG A 4 -11.94 0.14 -11.20
CA ARG A 4 -13.38 0.12 -10.89
C ARG A 4 -14.09 -1.04 -11.58
N ALA A 5 -13.72 -1.33 -12.83
CA ALA A 5 -14.23 -2.49 -13.57
C ALA A 5 -13.81 -3.80 -12.90
N LEU A 6 -12.54 -3.94 -12.52
CA LEU A 6 -12.02 -5.10 -11.80
C LEU A 6 -12.76 -5.32 -10.46
N TYR A 7 -13.00 -4.25 -9.70
CA TYR A 7 -13.75 -4.33 -8.44
C TYR A 7 -15.20 -4.81 -8.65
N ASN A 8 -15.88 -4.26 -9.66
CA ASN A 8 -17.26 -4.65 -9.98
C ASN A 8 -17.35 -6.11 -10.47
N GLU A 9 -16.38 -6.57 -11.25
CA GLU A 9 -16.28 -7.96 -11.70
C GLU A 9 -16.01 -8.92 -10.55
N ILE A 10 -15.08 -8.59 -9.64
CA ILE A 10 -14.80 -9.41 -8.45
C ILE A 10 -16.02 -9.45 -7.52
N ARG A 11 -16.73 -8.32 -7.38
CA ARG A 11 -17.95 -8.24 -6.57
C ARG A 11 -19.10 -9.07 -7.13
N ALA A 12 -19.19 -9.21 -8.46
CA ALA A 12 -20.20 -10.02 -9.12
C ALA A 12 -19.88 -11.53 -9.13
N MET A 13 -18.64 -11.91 -8.77
CA MET A 13 -18.15 -13.28 -8.82
C MET A 13 -18.33 -13.99 -7.47
N LYS A 14 -18.55 -15.31 -7.48
CA LYS A 14 -18.55 -16.09 -6.24
C LYS A 14 -17.14 -16.11 -5.65
N VAL A 15 -17.02 -16.01 -4.33
CA VAL A 15 -15.72 -16.01 -3.60
C VAL A 15 -14.83 -17.22 -3.95
N ARG A 16 -15.44 -18.34 -4.36
CA ARG A 16 -14.73 -19.57 -4.77
C ARG A 16 -14.11 -19.48 -6.18
N GLU A 17 -14.61 -18.60 -7.03
CA GLU A 17 -14.16 -18.41 -8.43
C GLU A 17 -13.11 -17.29 -8.53
N VAL A 18 -13.06 -16.40 -7.55
CA VAL A 18 -12.07 -15.32 -7.42
C VAL A 18 -10.62 -15.80 -7.54
N PRO A 19 -10.20 -16.92 -6.89
CA PRO A 19 -8.83 -17.41 -7.02
C PRO A 19 -8.48 -17.86 -8.44
N ALA A 20 -9.43 -18.46 -9.17
CA ALA A 20 -9.23 -18.91 -10.54
C ALA A 20 -9.13 -17.73 -11.52
N TYR A 21 -9.88 -16.65 -11.27
CA TYR A 21 -9.82 -15.40 -12.04
C TYR A 21 -8.55 -14.59 -11.78
N LEU A 22 -8.11 -14.54 -10.52
CA LEU A 22 -6.94 -13.78 -10.10
C LEU A 22 -5.62 -14.49 -10.44
N LYS A 23 -5.55 -15.83 -10.35
CA LYS A 23 -4.32 -16.61 -10.61
C LYS A 23 -3.59 -16.22 -11.91
N PRO A 24 -4.24 -16.15 -13.09
CA PRO A 24 -3.55 -15.80 -14.33
C PRO A 24 -3.16 -14.30 -14.40
N ARG A 25 -3.85 -13.43 -13.65
CA ARG A 25 -3.53 -11.98 -13.61
C ARG A 25 -2.42 -11.67 -12.61
N LEU A 26 -2.34 -12.41 -11.51
CA LEU A 26 -1.31 -12.36 -10.47
C LEU A 26 -0.19 -13.37 -10.70
N THR A 27 0.10 -13.73 -11.95
CA THR A 27 1.32 -14.48 -12.24
C THR A 27 2.54 -13.62 -11.93
N TRP A 28 3.59 -14.23 -11.38
CA TRP A 28 4.84 -13.54 -11.02
C TRP A 28 5.45 -12.74 -12.19
N ALA A 29 5.31 -13.25 -13.42
CA ALA A 29 5.76 -12.56 -14.63
C ALA A 29 5.01 -11.24 -14.90
N ASN A 30 3.68 -11.23 -14.73
CA ASN A 30 2.86 -10.03 -14.92
C ASN A 30 3.08 -9.02 -13.80
N VAL A 31 3.24 -9.49 -12.56
CA VAL A 31 3.57 -8.63 -11.42
C VAL A 31 4.92 -7.96 -11.65
N LYS A 32 5.96 -8.74 -11.97
CA LYS A 32 7.30 -8.20 -12.24
C LYS A 32 7.28 -7.17 -13.37
N LYS A 33 6.67 -7.50 -14.51
CA LYS A 33 6.55 -6.57 -15.65
C LYS A 33 5.81 -5.28 -15.28
N SER A 34 4.72 -5.39 -14.52
CA SER A 34 3.95 -4.22 -14.09
C SER A 34 4.73 -3.36 -13.10
N THR A 35 5.51 -3.97 -12.21
CA THR A 35 6.38 -3.27 -11.26
C THR A 35 7.51 -2.57 -11.98
N ASP A 36 8.21 -3.26 -12.89
CA ASP A 36 9.29 -2.69 -13.71
C ASP A 36 8.78 -1.46 -14.47
N GLN A 37 7.63 -1.57 -15.16
CA GLN A 37 7.00 -0.44 -15.85
C GLN A 37 6.58 0.72 -14.93
N ALA A 38 6.16 0.42 -13.70
CA ALA A 38 5.78 1.45 -12.74
C ALA A 38 7.02 2.20 -12.23
N VAL A 39 8.12 1.47 -12.00
CA VAL A 39 9.41 2.04 -11.59
C VAL A 39 9.98 2.90 -12.72
N ASP A 40 10.00 2.40 -13.96
CA ASP A 40 10.51 3.15 -15.12
C ASP A 40 9.79 4.49 -15.30
N ARG A 41 8.44 4.48 -15.24
CA ARG A 41 7.64 5.71 -15.32
C ARG A 41 7.88 6.66 -14.15
N TYR A 42 8.16 6.13 -12.97
CA TYR A 42 8.47 6.96 -11.80
C TYR A 42 9.86 7.63 -11.96
N ILE A 43 10.85 6.89 -12.47
CA ILE A 43 12.18 7.40 -12.78
C ILE A 43 12.08 8.51 -13.83
N GLU A 44 11.43 8.25 -14.95
CA GLU A 44 11.21 9.23 -16.02
C GLU A 44 10.52 10.49 -15.48
N LYS A 45 9.43 10.31 -14.71
CA LYS A 45 8.63 11.44 -14.25
C LYS A 45 9.32 12.31 -13.19
N TYR A 46 10.11 11.73 -12.29
CA TYR A 46 10.59 12.45 -11.12
C TYR A 46 12.11 12.56 -11.01
N ILE A 47 12.86 11.57 -11.52
CA ILE A 47 14.33 11.57 -11.43
C ILE A 47 14.91 12.30 -12.63
N GLU A 48 14.47 11.96 -13.85
CA GLU A 48 14.99 12.61 -15.07
C GLU A 48 14.56 14.08 -15.18
N THR A 49 13.39 14.42 -14.65
CA THR A 49 12.90 15.80 -14.56
C THR A 49 13.55 16.61 -13.43
N SER A 50 14.44 16.01 -12.63
CA SER A 50 15.04 16.63 -11.43
C SER A 50 14.00 17.19 -10.44
N SER A 51 12.89 16.47 -10.25
CA SER A 51 11.85 16.86 -9.29
C SER A 51 12.30 16.59 -7.84
N PRO A 52 11.99 17.47 -6.87
CA PRO A 52 12.20 17.19 -5.44
C PRO A 52 11.15 16.24 -4.84
N GLU A 53 10.10 15.88 -5.57
CA GLU A 53 9.01 15.00 -5.08
C GLU A 53 9.46 13.64 -4.51
N PRO A 54 10.49 12.95 -5.04
CA PRO A 54 10.98 11.71 -4.43
C PRO A 54 11.44 11.87 -2.98
N ILE A 55 12.03 13.02 -2.63
CA ILE A 55 12.45 13.32 -1.26
C ILE A 55 11.21 13.42 -0.38
N PHE A 56 10.18 14.14 -0.84
CA PHE A 56 8.93 14.28 -0.09
C PHE A 56 8.21 12.94 0.09
N HIS A 57 8.19 12.07 -0.93
CA HIS A 57 7.61 10.73 -0.79
C HIS A 57 8.31 9.91 0.31
N ILE A 58 9.64 10.02 0.44
CA ILE A 58 10.39 9.36 1.51
C ILE A 58 10.08 10.00 2.87
N CYS A 59 10.04 11.33 2.96
CA CYS A 59 9.73 12.04 4.20
C CYS A 59 8.32 11.72 4.72
N PHE A 60 7.31 11.84 3.85
CA PHE A 60 5.92 11.53 4.21
C PHE A 60 5.70 10.04 4.44
N GLY A 61 6.33 9.18 3.62
CA GLY A 61 6.28 7.74 3.80
C GLY A 61 6.92 7.30 5.12
N GLY A 62 8.08 7.86 5.46
CA GLY A 62 8.78 7.61 6.72
C GLY A 62 7.99 8.09 7.93
N MET A 63 7.34 9.25 7.84
CA MET A 63 6.44 9.77 8.89
C MET A 63 5.20 8.88 9.08
N ALA A 64 4.56 8.46 8.00
CA ALA A 64 3.40 7.56 8.09
C ALA A 64 3.79 6.19 8.64
N PHE A 65 4.93 5.64 8.19
CA PHE A 65 5.45 4.36 8.67
C PHE A 65 5.83 4.43 10.15
N SER A 66 6.50 5.49 10.59
CA SER A 66 6.89 5.65 12.00
C SER A 66 5.67 5.70 12.92
N TYR A 67 4.60 6.39 12.51
CA TYR A 67 3.33 6.38 13.23
C TYR A 67 2.75 4.97 13.33
N LEU A 68 2.67 4.23 12.22
CA LEU A 68 2.11 2.88 12.22
C LEU A 68 2.92 1.89 13.08
N VAL A 69 4.25 2.02 13.09
CA VAL A 69 5.13 1.20 13.92
C VAL A 69 5.05 1.60 15.40
N GLY A 70 4.87 2.88 15.70
CA GLY A 70 4.69 3.40 17.06
C GLY A 70 3.32 3.10 17.66
N LEU A 71 2.30 2.93 16.82
CA LEU A 71 0.89 2.79 17.22
C LEU A 71 0.63 1.66 18.24
N PRO A 72 1.22 0.45 18.12
CA PRO A 72 1.04 -0.61 19.13
C PRO A 72 1.64 -0.24 20.48
N GLN A 73 2.72 0.55 20.50
CA GLN A 73 3.37 0.98 21.72
C GLN A 73 2.61 2.11 22.41
N GLU A 74 2.12 3.08 21.64
CA GLU A 74 1.21 4.12 22.14
C GLU A 74 -0.07 3.52 22.70
N ARG A 75 -0.66 2.51 22.03
CA ARG A 75 -1.84 1.79 22.54
C ARG A 75 -1.59 1.13 23.90
N ARG A 76 -0.48 0.40 24.05
CA ARG A 76 -0.12 -0.23 25.33
C ARG A 76 0.15 0.81 26.42
N HIS A 77 0.74 1.95 26.07
CA HIS A 77 0.98 3.03 27.01
C HIS A 77 -0.33 3.66 27.52
N LEU A 78 -1.28 3.92 26.62
CA LEU A 78 -2.61 4.43 26.98
C LEU A 78 -3.40 3.43 27.82
N GLU A 79 -3.38 2.14 27.48
CA GLU A 79 -4.04 1.10 28.29
C GLU A 79 -3.44 0.99 29.70
N HIS A 80 -2.13 1.20 29.86
CA HIS A 80 -1.49 1.24 31.17
C HIS A 80 -1.89 2.49 31.97
N LEU A 81 -1.96 3.66 31.32
CA LEU A 81 -2.45 4.89 31.94
C LEU A 81 -3.92 4.80 32.36
N GLU A 82 -4.78 4.16 31.55
CA GLU A 82 -6.18 3.93 31.91
C GLU A 82 -6.32 2.97 33.11
N LYS A 83 -5.47 1.94 33.19
CA LYS A 83 -5.52 0.96 34.30
C LYS A 83 -4.89 1.46 35.61
N HIS A 84 -3.94 2.39 35.56
CA HIS A 84 -3.23 2.91 36.74
C HIS A 84 -3.52 4.37 37.09
N GLY A 85 -4.17 5.12 36.20
CA GLY A 85 -4.57 6.52 36.41
C GLY A 85 -6.00 6.72 36.92
N GLY A 86 -6.76 5.63 37.09
CA GLY A 86 -8.06 5.65 37.76
C GLY A 86 -7.92 5.61 39.28
N HIS A 87 -7.63 6.76 39.89
CA HIS A 87 -7.91 7.07 41.29
C HIS A 87 -9.02 8.12 41.35
#